data_AF-A0A7S0LE00-F1
#
_entry.id   AF-A0A7S0LE00-F1
#
_cell.length_a   1.000
_cell.length_b   1.000
_cell.length_c   1.000
_cell.angle_alpha   90.00
_cell.angle_beta   90.00
_cell.angle_gamma   90.00
#
_symmetry.space_group_name_H-M   'P 1'
#
loop_
_entity.id
_entity.type
_entity.pdbx_description
1 polymer ?
#
loop_
_entity_poly.entity_id
_entity_poly.type
_entity_poly.pdbx_seq_one_letter_code
_entity_poly.pdbx_strand_id
1 'polypeptide(L)'
;DKYWGGDKTGNIFFYTGNESPVEEYVNNTGLMWELGERMQALLVWAEHRYEPATHPSLVGSDNCFAYGTTAQALEDYAAAIVAVRDQYGAPSAPVIAFGGSYGGMLAGWMRIRYPHVLAGAIAASAPVWGLATTMESERLDWSARAIARGISSAG
;
A
#
# COMPACT_ATOMS: atom_id res chain seq x y z
N ASP A 1 2.88 13.66 -13.69
CA ASP A 1 1.63 13.98 -14.44
C ASP A 1 1.76 13.88 -15.97
N LYS A 2 2.86 13.35 -16.54
CA LYS A 2 3.09 13.23 -18.00
C LYS A 2 1.89 12.72 -18.83
N TYR A 3 1.14 11.75 -18.33
CA TYR A 3 0.02 11.10 -19.06
C TYR A 3 -1.36 11.61 -18.64
N TRP A 4 -1.43 12.51 -17.66
CA TRP A 4 -2.68 12.87 -17.01
C TRP A 4 -3.69 13.51 -17.99
N GLY A 5 -4.87 12.90 -18.10
CA GLY A 5 -5.94 13.34 -19.00
C GLY A 5 -6.73 14.58 -18.53
N GLY A 6 -6.52 15.03 -17.29
CA GLY A 6 -7.29 16.13 -16.68
C GLY A 6 -8.50 15.67 -15.85
N ASP A 7 -9.25 16.62 -15.31
CA ASP A 7 -10.36 16.41 -14.37
C ASP A 7 -11.51 15.52 -14.91
N LYS A 8 -11.77 15.57 -16.22
CA LYS A 8 -12.94 14.90 -16.84
C LYS A 8 -12.67 13.50 -17.37
N THR A 9 -11.43 13.18 -17.70
CA THR A 9 -11.04 11.90 -18.33
C THR A 9 -9.92 11.18 -17.59
N GLY A 10 -9.29 11.85 -16.62
CA GLY A 10 -8.13 11.35 -15.91
C GLY A 10 -8.48 10.32 -14.84
N ASN A 11 -7.81 9.18 -14.92
CA ASN A 11 -7.83 8.12 -13.90
C ASN A 11 -6.63 8.28 -12.96
N ILE A 12 -6.75 7.94 -11.68
CA ILE A 12 -5.59 7.93 -10.78
C ILE A 12 -5.17 6.48 -10.55
N PHE A 13 -3.92 6.15 -10.86
CA PHE A 13 -3.32 4.89 -10.46
C PHE A 13 -2.41 5.16 -9.27
N PHE A 14 -2.71 4.49 -8.16
CA PHE A 14 -2.08 4.74 -6.89
C PHE A 14 -1.36 3.48 -6.42
N TYR A 15 -0.03 3.48 -6.42
CA TYR A 15 0.75 2.39 -5.86
C TYR A 15 0.78 2.51 -4.33
N THR A 16 0.29 1.50 -3.63
CA THR A 16 0.43 1.37 -2.18
C THR A 16 1.83 0.83 -1.89
N GLY A 17 2.79 1.73 -1.63
CA GLY A 17 4.15 1.37 -1.26
C GLY A 17 4.20 0.36 -0.12
N ASN A 18 5.26 -0.42 -0.06
CA ASN A 18 5.37 -1.52 0.88
C ASN A 18 6.74 -1.49 1.57
N GLU A 19 7.34 -2.65 1.86
CA GLU A 19 8.51 -2.83 2.73
C GLU A 19 9.88 -2.47 2.09
N SER A 20 9.91 -1.43 1.25
CA SER A 20 11.12 -0.89 0.61
C SER A 20 10.93 0.58 0.21
N PRO A 21 12.02 1.31 -0.10
CA PRO A 21 11.96 2.64 -0.71
C PRO A 21 11.08 2.65 -1.97
N VAL A 22 10.26 3.68 -2.13
CA VAL A 22 9.23 3.68 -3.16
C VAL A 22 9.80 3.66 -4.58
N GLU A 23 11.01 4.20 -4.78
CA GLU A 23 11.71 4.23 -6.07
C GLU A 23 11.98 2.83 -6.61
N GLU A 24 12.11 1.81 -5.75
CA GLU A 24 12.24 0.42 -6.20
C GLU A 24 10.97 -0.01 -6.96
N TYR A 25 9.79 0.36 -6.48
CA TYR A 25 8.53 -0.01 -7.12
C TYR A 25 8.25 0.80 -8.38
N VAL A 26 8.65 2.07 -8.40
CA VAL A 26 8.64 2.93 -9.60
C VAL A 26 9.37 2.25 -10.75
N ASN A 27 10.54 1.66 -10.47
CA ASN A 27 11.38 1.04 -11.50
C ASN A 27 10.93 -0.37 -11.92
N ASN A 28 10.18 -1.08 -11.08
CA ASN A 28 9.85 -2.49 -11.30
C ASN A 28 8.36 -2.78 -11.59
N THR A 29 7.48 -1.78 -11.48
CA THR A 29 6.04 -1.95 -11.74
C THR A 29 5.66 -1.40 -13.13
N GLY A 30 6.16 -2.08 -14.17
CA GLY A 30 5.96 -1.68 -15.58
C GLY A 30 4.49 -1.53 -15.99
N LEU A 31 3.60 -2.35 -15.43
CA LEU A 31 2.17 -2.33 -15.74
C LEU A 31 1.52 -0.97 -15.50
N MET A 32 1.89 -0.26 -14.42
CA MET A 32 1.34 1.08 -14.14
C MET A 32 1.77 2.11 -15.19
N TRP A 33 3.00 2.02 -15.69
CA TRP A 33 3.48 2.89 -16.76
C TRP A 33 2.76 2.64 -18.08
N GLU A 34 2.65 1.37 -18.48
CA GLU A 34 2.00 0.97 -19.73
C GLU A 34 0.52 1.31 -19.75
N LEU A 35 -0.20 1.02 -18.66
CA LEU A 35 -1.62 1.35 -18.55
C LEU A 35 -1.82 2.85 -18.34
N GLY A 36 -0.89 3.52 -17.64
CA GLY A 36 -0.98 4.95 -17.37
C GLY A 36 -1.01 5.79 -18.64
N GLU A 37 -0.16 5.45 -19.60
CA GLU A 37 -0.17 6.08 -20.92
C GLU A 37 -1.49 5.82 -21.67
N ARG A 38 -1.94 4.56 -21.71
CA ARG A 38 -3.16 4.17 -22.46
C ARG A 38 -4.44 4.72 -21.87
N MET A 39 -4.51 4.84 -20.55
CA MET A 39 -5.71 5.28 -19.81
C MET A 39 -5.62 6.73 -19.36
N GLN A 40 -4.61 7.46 -19.83
CA GLN A 40 -4.36 8.87 -19.49
C GLN A 40 -4.36 9.11 -17.97
N ALA A 41 -3.70 8.21 -17.23
CA ALA A 41 -3.76 8.19 -15.79
C ALA A 41 -2.68 9.06 -15.13
N LEU A 42 -3.01 9.66 -14.00
CA LEU A 42 -2.05 10.20 -13.06
C LEU A 42 -1.46 9.04 -12.27
N LEU A 43 -0.15 8.85 -12.38
CA LEU A 43 0.57 7.84 -11.62
C LEU A 43 1.06 8.44 -10.31
N VAL A 44 0.63 7.86 -9.20
CA VAL A 44 1.02 8.26 -7.85
C VAL A 44 1.68 7.07 -7.18
N TRP A 45 2.86 7.30 -6.61
CA TRP A 45 3.61 6.32 -5.86
C TRP A 45 3.73 6.82 -4.44
N ALA A 46 2.99 6.21 -3.52
CA ALA A 46 3.01 6.60 -2.12
C ALA A 46 3.94 5.69 -1.36
N GLU A 47 5.01 6.25 -0.80
CA GLU A 47 5.92 5.51 0.07
C GLU A 47 5.21 5.08 1.36
N HIS A 48 5.55 3.89 1.86
CA HIS A 48 4.98 3.40 3.10
C HIS A 48 5.60 4.12 4.29
N ARG A 49 4.81 4.38 5.34
CA ARG A 49 5.35 4.88 6.61
C ARG A 49 6.45 3.95 7.12
N TYR A 50 7.48 4.52 7.72
CA TYR A 50 8.69 3.84 8.16
C TYR A 50 9.67 3.38 7.06
N GLU A 51 9.41 3.71 5.80
CA GLU A 51 10.43 3.66 4.76
C GLU A 51 11.25 4.96 4.74
N PRO A 52 12.47 4.97 4.16
CA PRO A 52 13.52 5.92 4.54
C PRO A 52 13.19 7.41 4.44
N ALA A 53 12.32 7.83 3.52
CA ALA A 53 11.92 9.23 3.38
C ALA A 53 10.63 9.59 4.14
N THR A 54 9.93 8.59 4.71
CA THR A 54 8.58 8.74 5.25
C THR A 54 8.49 8.18 6.67
N HIS A 55 8.87 8.98 7.67
CA HIS A 55 8.78 8.59 9.08
C HIS A 55 7.85 9.52 9.88
N PRO A 56 6.95 8.97 10.72
CA PRO A 56 6.17 9.79 11.63
C PRO A 56 7.07 10.42 12.69
N SER A 57 6.68 11.60 13.20
CA SER A 57 7.32 12.17 14.38
C SER A 57 7.13 11.24 15.58
N LEU A 58 8.23 10.89 16.24
CA LEU A 58 8.24 10.04 17.43
C LEU A 58 8.39 10.84 18.73
N VAL A 59 8.22 12.17 18.68
CA VAL A 59 8.34 13.03 19.86
C VAL A 59 7.35 12.56 20.93
N GLY A 60 7.87 12.18 22.10
CA GLY A 60 7.06 11.68 23.23
C GLY A 60 6.73 10.18 23.17
N SER A 61 7.32 9.42 22.23
CA SER A 61 7.24 7.96 22.19
C SER A 61 8.61 7.32 22.35
N ASP A 62 8.75 6.42 23.32
CA ASP A 62 9.96 5.60 23.49
C ASP A 62 9.97 4.38 22.56
N ASN A 63 8.87 4.13 21.83
CA ASN A 63 8.75 3.03 20.88
C ASN A 63 8.93 3.54 19.45
N CYS A 64 10.03 3.13 18.82
CA CYS A 64 10.36 3.49 17.43
C CYS A 64 9.32 3.03 16.42
N PHE A 65 8.50 2.01 16.72
CA PHE A 65 7.46 1.48 15.84
C PHE A 65 6.04 1.75 16.36
N ALA A 66 5.86 2.74 17.25
CA ALA A 66 4.56 3.05 17.85
C ALA A 66 3.42 3.24 16.83
N TYR A 67 3.74 3.73 15.63
CA TYR A 67 2.77 3.98 14.56
C TYR A 67 2.93 3.04 13.36
N GLY A 68 3.76 1.99 13.48
CA GLY A 68 4.08 1.05 12.41
C GLY A 68 3.01 -0.01 12.22
N THR A 69 1.78 0.41 11.92
CA THR A 69 0.64 -0.50 11.73
C THR A 69 0.06 -0.37 10.34
N THR A 70 -0.44 -1.49 9.80
CA THR A 70 -1.17 -1.50 8.53
C THR A 70 -2.38 -0.57 8.56
N ALA A 71 -3.16 -0.57 9.65
CA ALA A 71 -4.34 0.29 9.76
C ALA A 71 -4.00 1.77 9.54
N GLN A 72 -2.89 2.21 10.12
CA GLN A 72 -2.40 3.56 9.96
C GLN A 72 -1.83 3.84 8.56
N ALA A 73 -1.10 2.90 7.95
CA ALA A 73 -0.65 3.05 6.57
C ALA A 73 -1.82 3.20 5.58
N LEU A 74 -2.91 2.47 5.80
CA LEU A 74 -4.11 2.60 4.97
C LEU A 74 -4.77 3.99 5.12
N GLU A 75 -4.78 4.57 6.33
CA GLU A 75 -5.26 5.94 6.55
C GLU A 75 -4.36 6.97 5.84
N ASP A 76 -3.04 6.80 5.85
CA ASP A 76 -2.12 7.68 5.11
C ASP A 76 -2.44 7.69 3.62
N TYR A 77 -2.65 6.51 3.03
CA TYR A 77 -2.99 6.40 1.61
C TYR A 77 -4.35 7.02 1.30
N ALA A 78 -5.34 6.83 2.17
CA ALA A 78 -6.65 7.45 2.00
C ALA A 78 -6.55 8.99 2.01
N ALA A 79 -5.82 9.55 2.98
CA ALA A 79 -5.56 10.98 3.08
C ALA A 79 -4.76 11.50 1.87
N ALA A 80 -3.73 10.78 1.44
CA ALA A 80 -2.92 11.14 0.28
C ALA A 80 -3.75 11.17 -1.02
N ILE A 81 -4.66 10.21 -1.21
CA ILE A 81 -5.55 10.19 -2.38
C ILE A 81 -6.48 11.42 -2.39
N VAL A 82 -7.04 11.79 -1.23
CA VAL A 82 -7.87 13.00 -1.11
C VAL A 82 -7.04 14.24 -1.44
N ALA A 83 -5.85 14.37 -0.87
CA ALA A 83 -4.95 15.49 -1.13
C ALA A 83 -4.57 15.58 -2.62
N VAL A 84 -4.29 14.45 -3.28
CA VAL A 84 -4.01 14.42 -4.73
C VAL A 84 -5.22 14.86 -5.54
N ARG A 85 -6.42 14.38 -5.21
CA ARG A 85 -7.64 14.82 -5.91
C ARG A 85 -7.85 16.32 -5.80
N ASP A 86 -7.65 16.88 -4.61
CA ASP A 86 -7.79 18.32 -4.37
C ASP A 86 -6.73 19.11 -5.13
N GLN A 87 -5.48 18.67 -5.09
CA GLN A 87 -4.36 19.29 -5.80
C GLN A 87 -4.59 19.37 -7.32
N TYR A 88 -5.22 18.34 -7.90
CA TYR A 88 -5.49 18.25 -9.33
C TYR A 88 -6.91 18.71 -9.72
N GLY A 89 -7.71 19.22 -8.77
CA GLY A 89 -9.09 19.66 -9.01
C GLY A 89 -10.00 18.53 -9.54
N ALA A 90 -9.74 17.29 -9.13
CA ALA A 90 -10.36 16.08 -9.68
C ALA A 90 -11.09 15.25 -8.61
N PRO A 91 -12.09 15.81 -7.91
CA PRO A 91 -12.74 15.18 -6.75
C PRO A 91 -13.47 13.87 -7.08
N SER A 92 -13.87 13.69 -8.34
CA SER A 92 -14.58 12.49 -8.82
C SER A 92 -13.69 11.53 -9.63
N ALA A 93 -12.38 11.80 -9.74
CA ALA A 93 -11.50 10.94 -10.52
C ALA A 93 -11.46 9.53 -9.91
N PRO A 94 -11.73 8.47 -10.70
CA PRO A 94 -11.66 7.09 -10.22
C PRO A 94 -10.20 6.75 -9.87
N VAL A 95 -10.02 6.10 -8.72
CA VAL A 95 -8.70 5.70 -8.22
C VAL A 95 -8.61 4.18 -8.21
N ILE A 96 -7.60 3.62 -8.87
CA ILE A 96 -7.27 2.19 -8.81
C ILE A 96 -5.98 2.03 -8.00
N ALA A 97 -6.05 1.26 -6.91
CA ALA A 97 -4.85 0.90 -6.16
C ALA A 97 -4.08 -0.22 -6.86
N PHE A 98 -2.75 -0.14 -6.81
CA PHE A 98 -1.83 -1.17 -7.26
C PHE A 98 -0.90 -1.55 -6.12
N GLY A 99 -0.53 -2.82 -6.06
CA GLY A 99 0.53 -3.28 -5.18
C GLY A 99 0.90 -4.74 -5.42
N GLY A 100 2.16 -5.08 -5.15
CA GLY A 100 2.68 -6.45 -5.16
C GLY A 100 3.04 -6.94 -3.75
N SER A 101 2.98 -8.25 -3.49
CA SER A 101 3.36 -8.81 -2.17
C SER A 101 2.53 -8.18 -1.03
N TYR A 102 3.16 -7.66 0.03
CA TYR A 102 2.51 -6.87 1.07
C TYR A 102 1.83 -5.62 0.52
N GLY A 103 2.42 -4.93 -0.46
CA GLY A 103 1.74 -3.86 -1.22
C GLY A 103 0.43 -4.33 -1.86
N GLY A 104 0.38 -5.56 -2.35
CA GLY A 104 -0.85 -6.16 -2.88
C GLY A 104 -1.89 -6.40 -1.79
N MET A 105 -1.46 -6.82 -0.59
CA MET A 105 -2.35 -6.94 0.57
C MET A 105 -2.92 -5.56 0.94
N LEU A 106 -2.07 -4.53 0.99
CA LEU A 106 -2.46 -3.14 1.23
C LEU A 106 -3.47 -2.64 0.20
N ALA A 107 -3.22 -2.83 -1.10
CA ALA A 107 -4.14 -2.45 -2.16
C ALA A 107 -5.52 -3.13 -2.01
N GLY A 108 -5.53 -4.43 -1.72
CA GLY A 108 -6.76 -5.18 -1.46
C GLY A 108 -7.51 -4.67 -0.24
N TRP A 109 -6.80 -4.48 0.88
CA TRP A 109 -7.39 -3.98 2.12
C TRP A 109 -7.86 -2.52 2.02
N MET A 110 -7.16 -1.68 1.26
CA MET A 110 -7.61 -0.32 0.91
C MET A 110 -8.99 -0.37 0.26
N ARG A 111 -9.18 -1.25 -0.75
CA ARG A 111 -10.46 -1.35 -1.43
C ARG A 111 -11.59 -1.84 -0.52
N ILE A 112 -11.29 -2.74 0.41
CA ILE A 112 -12.25 -3.25 1.40
C ILE A 112 -12.62 -2.14 2.41
N ARG A 113 -11.63 -1.41 2.92
CA ARG A 113 -11.82 -0.45 4.02
C ARG A 113 -12.28 0.93 3.57
N TYR A 114 -11.80 1.41 2.41
CA TYR A 114 -12.10 2.73 1.85
C TYR A 114 -12.74 2.62 0.46
N PRO A 115 -13.87 1.92 0.31
CA PRO A 115 -14.52 1.75 -0.99
C PRO A 115 -15.09 3.06 -1.57
N HIS A 116 -15.17 4.12 -0.77
CA HIS A 116 -15.57 5.47 -1.16
C HIS A 116 -14.38 6.28 -1.71
N VAL A 117 -13.15 5.90 -1.40
CA VAL A 117 -11.92 6.55 -1.89
C VAL A 117 -11.46 5.91 -3.20
N LEU A 118 -11.44 4.57 -3.25
CA LEU A 118 -10.98 3.82 -4.42
C LEU A 118 -12.15 3.33 -5.26
N ALA A 119 -11.99 3.21 -6.57
CA ALA A 119 -12.91 2.51 -7.46
C ALA A 119 -12.59 1.00 -7.55
N GLY A 120 -11.32 0.63 -7.41
CA GLY A 120 -10.86 -0.76 -7.52
C GLY A 120 -9.43 -0.95 -7.03
N ALA A 121 -8.93 -2.19 -7.07
CA ALA A 121 -7.57 -2.54 -6.72
C ALA A 121 -7.04 -3.72 -7.55
N ILE A 122 -5.74 -3.68 -7.86
CA ILE A 122 -4.95 -4.77 -8.42
C ILE A 122 -3.99 -5.23 -7.33
N ALA A 123 -4.38 -6.32 -6.64
CA ALA A 123 -3.64 -6.94 -5.56
C ALA A 123 -2.76 -8.08 -6.11
N ALA A 124 -1.61 -7.74 -6.69
CA ALA A 124 -0.76 -8.71 -7.38
C ALA A 124 0.00 -9.60 -6.37
N SER A 125 -0.17 -10.92 -6.50
CA SER A 125 0.53 -11.92 -5.65
C SER A 125 0.44 -11.63 -4.15
N ALA A 126 -0.73 -11.16 -3.68
CA ALA A 126 -0.96 -10.76 -2.30
C ALA A 126 -1.27 -11.97 -1.40
N PRO A 127 -0.41 -12.35 -0.44
CA PRO A 127 -0.63 -13.54 0.39
C PRO A 127 -1.59 -13.25 1.57
N VAL A 128 -2.81 -12.79 1.28
CA VAL A 128 -3.80 -12.41 2.32
C VAL A 128 -4.22 -13.56 3.25
N TRP A 129 -4.03 -14.81 2.82
CA TRP A 129 -4.25 -16.02 3.63
C TRP A 129 -2.96 -16.71 4.08
N GLY A 130 -1.80 -16.10 3.82
CA GLY A 130 -0.49 -16.60 4.24
C GLY A 130 -0.06 -16.11 5.63
N LEU A 131 -0.97 -15.56 6.44
CA LEU A 131 -0.65 -15.04 7.76
C LEU A 131 -0.79 -16.13 8.83
N ALA A 132 -0.04 -16.01 9.92
CA ALA A 132 0.00 -17.00 11.00
C ALA A 132 -1.38 -17.35 11.60
N THR A 133 -2.35 -16.44 11.51
CA THR A 133 -3.72 -16.62 12.00
C THR A 133 -4.71 -17.09 10.95
N THR A 134 -4.35 -17.05 9.66
CA THR A 134 -5.23 -17.44 8.54
C THR A 134 -4.77 -18.72 7.84
N MET A 135 -3.53 -19.15 8.07
CA MET A 135 -3.03 -20.44 7.61
C MET A 135 -3.56 -21.57 8.50
N GLU A 136 -4.48 -22.39 7.98
CA GLU A 136 -4.72 -23.72 8.52
C GLU A 136 -3.53 -24.62 8.14
N SER A 137 -2.75 -24.99 9.14
CA SER A 137 -1.60 -25.89 8.95
C SER A 137 -2.09 -27.32 8.74
N GLU A 138 -2.51 -27.65 7.53
CA GLU A 138 -2.43 -29.02 7.05
C GLU A 138 -1.03 -29.21 6.47
N ARG A 139 -0.31 -30.19 7.01
CA ARG A 139 1.12 -30.41 6.73
C ARG A 139 1.38 -30.43 5.23
N LEU A 140 2.03 -29.39 4.75
CA LEU A 140 2.89 -29.43 3.56
C LEU A 140 4.31 -29.27 4.10
N ASP A 141 5.10 -30.31 3.86
CA ASP A 141 6.50 -30.47 4.20
C ASP A 141 7.38 -29.28 3.75
N TRP A 142 7.44 -28.25 4.60
CA TRP A 142 8.57 -27.31 4.75
C TRP A 142 8.76 -26.95 6.24
N SER A 143 8.93 -27.96 7.09
CA SER A 143 9.28 -27.81 8.53
C SER A 143 10.50 -26.87 8.74
N ALA A 144 10.57 -25.90 9.67
CA ALA A 144 9.77 -25.64 10.87
C ALA A 144 9.78 -24.16 11.33
N ARG A 145 8.61 -23.74 11.83
CA ARG A 145 8.24 -22.67 12.79
C ARG A 145 9.32 -21.72 13.35
N ALA A 146 9.21 -20.43 13.04
CA ALA A 146 9.56 -19.36 13.98
C ALA A 146 8.32 -19.02 14.84
N ILE A 147 8.13 -19.72 15.96
CA ILE A 147 7.40 -19.13 17.07
C ILE A 147 8.40 -18.21 17.73
N ALA A 148 8.33 -16.91 17.46
CA ALA A 148 8.95 -15.95 18.34
C ALA A 148 8.32 -16.17 19.73
N ARG A 149 9.04 -16.87 20.63
CA ARG A 149 8.83 -16.69 22.07
C ARG A 149 9.35 -15.30 22.40
N GLY A 150 8.56 -14.29 22.05
CA GLY A 150 8.72 -12.94 22.57
C GLY A 150 8.37 -12.97 24.05
N ILE A 151 9.43 -12.98 24.87
CA ILE A 151 9.46 -12.69 26.31
C ILE A 151 8.76 -13.72 27.21
N SER A 152 9.55 -14.69 27.70
CA SER A 152 9.44 -15.09 29.11
C SER A 152 10.68 -14.56 29.82
N SER A 153 10.51 -13.99 31.02
CA SER A 153 11.59 -13.44 31.84
C SER A 153 12.73 -14.46 32.03
N ALA A 154 13.98 -13.97 31.99
CA ALA A 154 15.11 -14.74 32.48
C ALA A 154 14.84 -15.11 33.95
N GLY A 155 15.10 -16.38 34.28
CA GLY A 155 15.07 -16.84 35.67
C GLY A 155 16.07 -16.10 36.54
#